data_AF-A0A8X8IAN9-F1
#
_entry.id   AF-A0A8X8IAN9-F1
#
_cell.length_a   1.000
_cell.length_b   1.000
_cell.length_c   1.000
_cell.angle_alpha   90.00
_cell.angle_beta   90.00
_cell.angle_gamma   90.00
#
_symmetry.space_group_name_H-M   'P 1'
#
loop_
_entity.id
_entity.type
_entity.pdbx_description
1 polymer ?
#
loop_
_entity_poly.entity_id
_entity_poly.type
_entity_poly.pdbx_seq_one_letter_code
_entity_poly.pdbx_strand_id
1 'polypeptide(L)'
;MTLVRLGYVAMSVHLVNASPSQTVTYKQFSQMAAIDREAALRRLERVAQSNMDNCLRLLKHNVAHDIRFFRLSSRLVPLATHEELADWQWLSPIRPQLDQLGQFAARHSMRLDFHPDHFVLINSPKTEVLKHALRVLYMHYLLLKNMAIAGVVGLMTAIGLAFLLEYLDNTIKTEQDVEPTAQSDHCFKGRYGCLAN
;
A
#
# COMPACT_ATOMS: atom_id res chain seq x y z
N MET A 1 11.64 -26.19 22.68
CA MET A 1 10.83 -25.34 21.79
C MET A 1 10.37 -24.13 22.57
N THR A 2 10.94 -22.96 22.31
CA THR A 2 10.52 -21.73 22.98
C THR A 2 9.19 -21.30 22.38
N LEU A 3 8.14 -21.22 23.20
CA LEU A 3 6.77 -20.85 22.78
C LEU A 3 6.67 -19.39 22.34
N VAL A 4 7.65 -18.55 22.69
CA VAL A 4 7.66 -17.11 22.43
C VAL A 4 8.63 -16.79 21.29
N ARG A 5 8.14 -16.09 20.26
CA ARG A 5 8.96 -15.58 19.14
C ARG A 5 9.16 -14.08 19.32
N LEU A 6 10.41 -13.65 19.35
CA LEU A 6 10.76 -12.23 19.42
C LEU A 6 10.84 -11.62 18.02
N GLY A 7 10.54 -10.33 17.92
CA GLY A 7 10.63 -9.56 16.69
C GLY A 7 10.70 -8.07 16.98
N TYR A 8 11.17 -7.31 16.00
CA TYR A 8 11.29 -5.85 16.09
C TYR A 8 10.78 -5.18 14.81
N VAL A 9 10.64 -3.87 14.85
CA VAL A 9 9.94 -3.07 13.83
C VAL A 9 10.94 -2.24 13.04
N ALA A 10 10.83 -2.32 11.71
CA ALA A 10 11.43 -1.43 10.73
C ALA A 10 12.97 -1.37 10.66
N MET A 11 13.71 -1.12 11.75
CA MET A 11 15.15 -0.86 11.70
C MET A 11 15.92 -1.61 12.79
N SER A 12 17.08 -2.15 12.44
CA SER A 12 18.07 -2.65 13.40
C SER A 12 19.07 -1.53 13.70
N VAL A 13 19.40 -1.33 14.98
CA VAL A 13 20.44 -0.39 15.42
C VAL A 13 21.86 -0.89 15.10
N HIS A 14 22.00 -2.18 14.76
CA HIS A 14 23.29 -2.81 14.49
C HIS A 14 23.69 -2.75 13.01
N LEU A 15 22.72 -2.55 12.11
CA LEU A 15 22.97 -2.50 10.67
C LEU A 15 23.17 -1.06 10.20
N VAL A 16 24.40 -0.74 9.80
CA VAL A 16 24.75 0.57 9.23
C VAL A 16 24.20 0.69 7.81
N ASN A 17 23.63 1.87 7.50
CA ASN A 17 23.09 2.21 6.18
C ASN A 17 22.08 1.20 5.63
N ALA A 18 21.17 0.71 6.49
CA ALA A 18 20.16 -0.28 6.12
C ALA A 18 18.73 0.18 6.38
N SER A 19 18.44 1.49 6.22
CA SER A 19 17.08 2.00 6.40
C SER A 19 16.17 1.49 5.26
N PRO A 20 15.06 0.79 5.57
CA PRO A 20 14.10 0.33 4.58
C PRO A 20 12.95 1.33 4.34
N SER A 21 13.07 2.55 4.86
CA SER A 21 12.00 3.56 4.87
C SER A 21 12.44 4.88 4.23
N GLN A 22 13.41 4.84 3.33
CA GLN A 22 13.83 6.04 2.60
C GLN A 22 12.66 6.54 1.76
N THR A 23 12.43 7.85 1.79
CA THR A 23 11.27 8.48 1.13
C THR A 23 11.74 9.63 0.24
N VAL A 24 10.97 9.88 -0.82
CA VAL A 24 11.07 11.09 -1.63
C VAL A 24 9.76 11.86 -1.41
N THR A 25 9.83 13.16 -1.17
CA THR A 25 8.61 13.98 -1.01
C THR A 25 8.04 14.32 -2.38
N TYR A 26 6.72 14.51 -2.45
CA TYR A 26 6.08 14.89 -3.70
C TYR A 26 6.66 16.20 -4.26
N LYS A 27 6.93 17.21 -3.41
CA LYS A 27 7.61 18.46 -3.83
C LYS A 27 8.94 18.22 -4.53
N GLN A 28 9.80 17.36 -3.98
CA GLN A 28 11.08 17.01 -4.61
C GLN A 28 10.85 16.30 -5.94
N PHE A 29 9.89 15.37 -5.96
CA PHE A 29 9.51 14.65 -7.17
C PHE A 29 9.04 15.62 -8.27
N SER A 30 8.10 16.54 -7.98
CA SER A 30 7.56 17.49 -8.96
C SER A 30 8.64 18.41 -9.53
N GLN A 31 9.59 18.85 -8.70
CA GLN A 31 10.72 19.68 -9.15
C GLN A 31 11.60 18.94 -10.17
N MET A 32 11.87 17.65 -9.95
CA MET A 32 12.61 16.84 -10.92
C MET A 32 11.78 16.52 -12.15
N ALA A 33 10.49 16.20 -11.95
CA ALA A 33 9.58 15.84 -13.03
C ALA A 33 9.30 17.00 -13.98
N ALA A 34 9.42 18.25 -13.51
CA ALA A 34 9.34 19.44 -14.35
C ALA A 34 10.50 19.55 -15.35
N ILE A 35 11.64 18.90 -15.08
CA ILE A 35 12.80 18.86 -15.97
C ILE A 35 12.77 17.57 -16.80
N ASP A 36 12.66 16.42 -16.13
CA ASP A 36 12.58 15.09 -16.74
C ASP A 36 11.75 14.16 -15.84
N ARG A 37 10.53 13.88 -16.28
CA ARG A 37 9.56 12.98 -15.61
C ARG A 37 10.11 11.57 -15.47
N GLU A 38 10.82 11.04 -16.47
CA GLU A 38 11.34 9.69 -16.43
C GLU A 38 12.52 9.57 -15.48
N ALA A 39 13.42 10.56 -15.45
CA ALA A 39 14.51 10.59 -14.47
C ALA A 39 13.97 10.64 -13.03
N ALA A 40 12.88 11.39 -12.81
CA ALA A 40 12.20 11.43 -11.53
C ALA A 40 11.60 10.06 -11.15
N LEU A 41 10.98 9.34 -12.09
CA LEU A 41 10.48 7.97 -11.88
C LEU A 41 11.61 6.99 -11.57
N ARG A 42 12.68 6.98 -12.36
CA ARG A 42 13.88 6.15 -12.13
C ARG A 42 14.47 6.38 -10.75
N ARG A 43 14.38 7.61 -10.21
CA ARG A 43 14.80 7.89 -8.83
C ARG A 43 13.88 7.25 -7.80
N LEU A 44 12.56 7.31 -7.97
CA LEU A 44 11.63 6.63 -7.07
C LEU A 44 11.86 5.11 -7.07
N GLU A 45 12.04 4.53 -8.25
CA GLU A 45 12.34 3.12 -8.44
C GLU A 45 13.62 2.72 -7.71
N ARG A 46 14.71 3.48 -7.90
CA ARG A 46 15.98 3.23 -7.20
C ARG A 46 15.85 3.28 -5.68
N VAL A 47 15.07 4.24 -5.16
CA VAL A 47 14.82 4.34 -3.71
C VAL A 47 14.01 3.13 -3.22
N ALA A 48 12.98 2.73 -3.95
CA ALA A 48 12.19 1.55 -3.61
C ALA A 48 13.05 0.27 -3.64
N GLN A 49 13.88 0.09 -4.66
CA GLN A 49 14.82 -1.04 -4.76
C GLN A 49 15.81 -1.05 -3.60
N SER A 50 16.43 0.09 -3.29
CA SER A 50 17.32 0.27 -2.13
C SER A 50 16.63 -0.11 -0.81
N ASN A 51 15.37 0.30 -0.62
CA ASN A 51 14.59 -0.07 0.56
C ASN A 51 14.38 -1.59 0.65
N MET A 52 14.07 -2.26 -0.47
CA MET A 52 13.88 -3.72 -0.53
C MET A 52 15.18 -4.47 -0.24
N ASP A 53 16.31 -4.02 -0.79
CA ASP A 53 17.63 -4.61 -0.54
C ASP A 53 18.03 -4.45 0.93
N ASN A 54 17.73 -3.30 1.54
CA ASN A 54 17.91 -3.08 2.96
C ASN A 54 17.00 -3.97 3.81
N CYS A 55 15.75 -4.18 3.41
CA CYS A 55 14.87 -5.16 4.03
C CYS A 55 15.48 -6.57 3.98
N LEU A 56 16.05 -6.98 2.85
CA LEU A 56 16.66 -8.31 2.74
C LEU A 56 17.88 -8.45 3.66
N ARG A 57 18.70 -7.40 3.79
CA ARG A 57 19.81 -7.36 4.75
C ARG A 57 19.30 -7.50 6.19
N LEU A 58 18.20 -6.83 6.54
CA LEU A 58 17.56 -6.96 7.84
C LEU A 58 17.04 -8.38 8.08
N LEU A 59 16.37 -9.01 7.09
CA LEU A 59 15.91 -10.39 7.23
C LEU A 59 17.08 -11.37 7.44
N LYS A 60 18.19 -11.21 6.72
CA LYS A 60 19.40 -12.02 6.91
C LYS A 60 19.98 -11.87 8.32
N HIS A 61 20.05 -10.65 8.82
CA HIS A 61 20.47 -10.37 10.18
C HIS A 61 19.52 -10.99 11.21
N ASN A 62 18.22 -10.92 10.97
CA ASN A 62 17.22 -11.53 11.86
C ASN A 62 17.41 -13.04 11.98
N VAL A 63 17.63 -13.72 10.87
CA VAL A 63 17.90 -15.17 10.86
C VAL A 63 19.16 -15.50 11.66
N ALA A 64 20.23 -14.70 11.55
CA ALA A 64 21.45 -14.89 12.32
C ALA A 64 21.25 -14.74 13.84
N HIS A 65 20.21 -14.01 14.27
CA HIS A 65 19.84 -13.80 15.67
C HIS A 65 18.60 -14.59 16.10
N ASP A 66 18.16 -15.58 15.32
CA ASP A 66 16.94 -16.39 15.53
C ASP A 66 15.65 -15.56 15.71
N ILE A 67 15.60 -14.40 15.07
CA ILE A 67 14.42 -13.53 15.01
C ILE A 67 13.58 -13.94 13.80
N ARG A 68 12.37 -14.43 14.07
CA ARG A 68 11.47 -15.01 13.05
C ARG A 68 10.27 -14.11 12.73
N PHE A 69 10.08 -13.02 13.46
CA PHE A 69 9.00 -12.05 13.26
C PHE A 69 9.58 -10.68 12.87
N PHE A 70 9.10 -10.11 11.76
CA PHE A 70 9.55 -8.81 11.29
C PHE A 70 8.40 -7.99 10.72
N ARG A 71 8.27 -6.74 11.17
CA ARG A 71 7.29 -5.81 10.62
C ARG A 71 7.94 -4.92 9.56
N LEU A 72 7.45 -5.01 8.34
CA LEU A 72 7.89 -4.20 7.20
C LEU A 72 7.39 -2.76 7.33
N SER A 73 8.15 -1.82 6.75
CA SER A 73 7.78 -0.41 6.74
C SER A 73 6.75 -0.11 5.66
N SER A 74 5.71 0.65 5.99
CA SER A 74 4.68 1.10 5.04
C SER A 74 5.21 2.11 4.01
N ARG A 75 6.44 2.61 4.21
CA ARG A 75 7.13 3.54 3.31
C ARG A 75 8.12 2.85 2.36
N LEU A 76 7.98 1.53 2.17
CA LEU A 76 8.84 0.73 1.30
C LEU A 76 8.89 1.26 -0.14
N VAL A 77 7.73 1.66 -0.68
CA VAL A 77 7.59 2.24 -2.02
C VAL A 77 7.11 3.69 -1.88
N PRO A 78 7.99 4.69 -2.09
CA PRO A 78 7.62 6.10 -1.95
C PRO A 78 6.58 6.52 -2.99
N LEU A 79 5.59 7.30 -2.57
CA LEU A 79 4.56 7.89 -3.42
C LEU A 79 3.69 6.90 -4.23
N ALA A 80 3.74 5.60 -3.93
CA ALA A 80 2.98 4.56 -4.66
C ALA A 80 1.46 4.78 -4.67
N THR A 81 0.93 5.50 -3.69
CA THR A 81 -0.51 5.75 -3.52
C THR A 81 -0.93 7.17 -3.93
N HIS A 82 0.00 7.96 -4.48
CA HIS A 82 -0.24 9.35 -4.87
C HIS A 82 -1.03 9.42 -6.19
N GLU A 83 -2.04 10.29 -6.27
CA GLU A 83 -2.96 10.34 -7.43
C GLU A 83 -2.28 10.70 -8.73
N GLU A 84 -1.34 11.63 -8.67
CA GLU A 84 -0.56 12.07 -9.84
C GLU A 84 0.41 11.02 -10.40
N LEU A 85 0.56 9.89 -9.71
CA LEU A 85 1.40 8.76 -10.12
C LEU A 85 0.57 7.50 -10.38
N ALA A 86 -0.74 7.62 -10.61
CA ALA A 86 -1.60 6.48 -10.89
C ALA A 86 -1.22 5.71 -12.18
N ASP A 87 -0.54 6.38 -13.12
CA ASP A 87 -0.01 5.83 -14.37
C ASP A 87 1.29 5.04 -14.18
N TRP A 88 1.99 5.23 -13.05
CA TRP A 88 3.29 4.63 -12.81
C TRP A 88 3.18 3.17 -12.35
N GLN A 89 3.74 2.27 -13.15
CA GLN A 89 3.81 0.83 -12.86
C GLN A 89 4.94 0.48 -11.89
N TRP A 90 4.86 0.96 -10.65
CA TRP A 90 5.89 0.80 -9.62
C TRP A 90 6.22 -0.66 -9.26
N LEU A 91 5.32 -1.61 -9.52
CA LEU A 91 5.50 -3.02 -9.15
C LEU A 91 6.52 -3.74 -10.05
N SER A 92 6.54 -3.42 -11.34
CA SER A 92 7.45 -4.05 -12.32
C SER A 92 8.94 -3.95 -11.93
N PRO A 93 9.49 -2.75 -11.62
CA PRO A 93 10.92 -2.59 -11.32
C PRO A 93 11.37 -3.18 -9.98
N ILE A 94 10.45 -3.49 -9.06
CA ILE A 94 10.76 -4.04 -7.73
C ILE A 94 10.42 -5.52 -7.58
N ARG A 95 9.78 -6.12 -8.59
CA ARG A 95 9.33 -7.51 -8.56
C ARG A 95 10.46 -8.50 -8.28
N PRO A 96 11.67 -8.39 -8.89
CA PRO A 96 12.77 -9.30 -8.60
C PRO A 96 13.17 -9.29 -7.10
N GLN A 97 13.18 -8.11 -6.48
CA GLN A 97 13.51 -7.93 -5.07
C GLN A 97 12.40 -8.49 -4.17
N LEU A 98 11.13 -8.33 -4.54
CA LEU A 98 9.99 -8.92 -3.83
C LEU A 98 10.03 -10.44 -3.86
N ASP A 99 10.34 -11.03 -5.02
CA ASP A 99 10.49 -12.48 -5.17
C ASP A 99 11.63 -12.99 -4.29
N GLN A 100 12.77 -12.28 -4.26
CA GLN A 100 13.91 -12.62 -3.42
C GLN A 100 13.58 -12.53 -1.92
N LEU A 101 12.88 -11.48 -1.50
CA LEU A 101 12.40 -11.31 -0.12
C LEU A 101 11.43 -12.42 0.28
N GLY A 102 10.47 -12.72 -0.59
CA GLY A 102 9.48 -13.78 -0.38
C GLY A 102 10.11 -15.16 -0.22
N GLN A 103 10.99 -15.53 -1.16
CA GLN A 103 11.73 -16.80 -1.10
C GLN A 103 12.63 -16.89 0.13
N PHE A 104 13.25 -15.79 0.55
CA PHE A 104 14.06 -15.77 1.76
C PHE A 104 13.19 -15.96 3.02
N ALA A 105 12.10 -15.22 3.14
CA ALA A 105 11.18 -15.33 4.26
C ALA A 105 10.57 -16.74 4.37
N ALA A 106 10.14 -17.33 3.25
CA ALA A 106 9.58 -18.67 3.20
C ALA A 106 10.60 -19.74 3.64
N ARG A 107 11.84 -19.69 3.12
CA ARG A 107 12.92 -20.64 3.47
C ARG A 107 13.24 -20.65 4.96
N HIS A 108 13.15 -19.50 5.62
CA HIS A 108 13.45 -19.37 7.04
C HIS A 108 12.20 -19.35 7.94
N SER A 109 11.02 -19.65 7.37
CA SER A 109 9.72 -19.62 8.07
C SER A 109 9.50 -18.32 8.85
N MET A 110 9.89 -17.20 8.25
CA MET A 110 9.72 -15.87 8.83
C MET A 110 8.28 -15.40 8.64
N ARG A 111 7.74 -14.72 9.65
CA ARG A 111 6.46 -14.02 9.57
C ARG A 111 6.73 -12.55 9.31
N LEU A 112 6.24 -12.07 8.16
CA LEU A 112 6.31 -10.66 7.77
C LEU A 112 4.94 -10.03 7.90
N ASP A 113 4.84 -8.95 8.66
CA ASP A 113 3.59 -8.19 8.81
C ASP A 113 3.79 -6.74 8.35
N PHE A 114 2.69 -6.06 8.01
CA PHE A 114 2.67 -4.61 7.78
C PHE A 114 1.78 -3.93 8.83
N HIS A 115 2.05 -2.65 9.11
CA HIS A 115 1.16 -1.82 9.89
C HIS A 115 0.79 -0.58 9.08
N PRO A 116 -0.41 -0.52 8.47
CA PRO A 116 -0.84 0.67 7.77
C PRO A 116 -0.79 1.88 8.70
N ASP A 117 -0.52 3.05 8.13
CA ASP A 117 -0.41 4.28 8.91
C ASP A 117 -1.75 4.65 9.56
N HIS A 118 -1.72 5.45 10.63
CA HIS A 118 -2.90 5.93 11.36
C HIS A 118 -3.87 6.76 10.50
N PHE A 119 -3.44 7.19 9.31
CA PHE A 119 -4.26 7.88 8.32
C PHE A 119 -5.17 6.94 7.50
N VAL A 120 -4.99 5.62 7.58
CA VAL A 120 -5.80 4.63 6.86
C VAL A 120 -7.08 4.36 7.64
N LEU A 121 -8.07 5.24 7.48
CA LEU A 121 -9.38 5.17 8.14
C LEU A 121 -10.44 4.57 7.20
N ILE A 122 -10.78 3.30 7.43
CA ILE A 122 -11.80 2.57 6.64
C ILE A 122 -13.22 2.98 7.06
N ASN A 123 -13.42 3.35 8.31
CA ASN A 123 -14.72 3.75 8.85
C ASN A 123 -15.02 5.25 8.68
N SER A 124 -14.25 5.97 7.85
CA SER A 124 -14.48 7.40 7.66
C SER A 124 -15.75 7.64 6.84
N PRO A 125 -16.65 8.57 7.23
CA PRO A 125 -17.81 8.94 6.42
C PRO A 125 -17.42 9.74 5.17
N LYS A 126 -16.16 10.19 5.06
CA LYS A 126 -15.66 10.94 3.91
C LYS A 126 -15.16 9.98 2.84
N THR A 127 -15.79 10.03 1.66
CA THR A 127 -15.47 9.15 0.52
C THR A 127 -14.00 9.24 0.10
N GLU A 128 -13.40 10.42 0.13
CA GLU A 128 -11.99 10.60 -0.26
C GLU A 128 -11.01 9.93 0.71
N VAL A 129 -11.33 9.93 2.01
CA VAL A 129 -10.51 9.24 3.03
C VAL A 129 -10.61 7.73 2.85
N LEU A 130 -11.82 7.21 2.57
CA LEU A 130 -12.04 5.80 2.29
C LEU A 130 -11.30 5.34 1.03
N LYS A 131 -11.39 6.10 -0.07
CA LYS A 131 -10.67 5.82 -1.32
C LYS A 131 -9.15 5.76 -1.08
N HIS A 132 -8.60 6.72 -0.34
CA HIS A 132 -7.18 6.72 0.01
C HIS A 132 -6.80 5.48 0.85
N ALA A 133 -7.60 5.16 1.87
CA ALA A 133 -7.38 4.01 2.73
C ALA A 133 -7.35 2.70 1.91
N LEU A 134 -8.30 2.52 0.99
CA LEU A 134 -8.35 1.37 0.09
C LEU A 134 -7.14 1.28 -0.83
N ARG A 135 -6.65 2.40 -1.39
CA ARG A 135 -5.43 2.42 -2.22
C ARG A 135 -4.20 1.98 -1.41
N VAL A 136 -4.07 2.46 -0.17
CA VAL A 136 -2.98 2.06 0.73
C VAL A 136 -3.05 0.58 1.04
N LEU A 137 -4.22 0.05 1.41
CA LEU A 137 -4.40 -1.37 1.70
C LEU A 137 -4.13 -2.25 0.47
N TYR A 138 -4.59 -1.82 -0.70
CA TYR A 138 -4.36 -2.53 -1.96
C TYR A 138 -2.86 -2.60 -2.32
N MET A 139 -2.12 -1.51 -2.12
CA MET A 139 -0.66 -1.49 -2.30
C MET A 139 0.03 -2.51 -1.36
N HIS A 140 -0.34 -2.54 -0.08
CA HIS A 140 0.20 -3.51 0.88
C HIS A 140 -0.16 -4.96 0.52
N TYR A 141 -1.38 -5.19 0.06
CA TYR A 141 -1.82 -6.49 -0.44
C TYR A 141 -0.97 -6.93 -1.64
N LEU A 142 -0.73 -6.06 -2.61
CA LEU A 142 0.12 -6.37 -3.76
C LEU A 142 1.56 -6.71 -3.33
N LEU A 143 2.14 -5.98 -2.39
CA LEU A 143 3.47 -6.30 -1.86
C LEU A 143 3.49 -7.71 -1.25
N LEU A 144 2.55 -8.03 -0.35
CA LEU A 144 2.48 -9.34 0.30
C LEU A 144 2.20 -10.48 -0.68
N LYS A 145 1.30 -10.25 -1.65
CA LYS A 145 0.96 -11.22 -2.69
C LYS A 145 2.17 -11.56 -3.56
N ASN A 146 2.93 -10.56 -3.99
CA ASN A 146 4.12 -10.77 -4.81
C ASN A 146 5.30 -11.34 -4.01
N MET A 147 5.34 -11.15 -2.69
CA MET A 147 6.26 -11.89 -1.81
C MET A 147 5.84 -13.35 -1.55
N ALA A 148 4.72 -13.82 -2.13
CA ALA A 148 4.21 -15.19 -2.02
C ALA A 148 4.09 -15.73 -0.58
N ILE A 149 3.81 -14.86 0.39
CA ILE A 149 3.68 -15.26 1.81
C ILE A 149 2.26 -15.77 2.03
N ALA A 150 2.05 -17.06 1.71
CA ALA A 150 0.75 -17.72 1.77
C ALA A 150 0.06 -17.62 3.16
N GLY A 151 0.82 -17.50 4.25
CA GLY A 151 0.29 -17.46 5.60
C GLY A 151 -0.24 -16.09 6.09
N VAL A 152 0.21 -14.97 5.51
CA VAL A 152 -0.12 -13.62 6.02
C VAL A 152 -1.25 -12.96 5.23
N VAL A 153 -1.34 -13.24 3.92
CA VAL A 153 -2.40 -12.71 3.06
C VAL A 153 -3.78 -13.15 3.57
N GLY A 154 -3.92 -14.40 4.03
CA GLY A 154 -5.19 -14.90 4.57
C GLY A 154 -5.71 -14.14 5.78
N LEU A 155 -4.84 -13.74 6.72
CA LEU A 155 -5.24 -13.06 7.95
C LEU A 155 -5.61 -11.59 7.70
N MET A 156 -4.84 -10.88 6.86
CA MET A 156 -5.16 -9.49 6.50
C MET A 156 -6.45 -9.40 5.67
N THR A 157 -6.68 -10.36 4.77
CA THR A 157 -7.95 -10.45 4.01
C THR A 157 -9.12 -10.84 4.91
N ALA A 158 -8.94 -11.77 5.86
CA ALA A 158 -10.01 -12.16 6.78
C ALA A 158 -10.40 -11.02 7.74
N ILE A 159 -9.43 -10.28 8.27
CA ILE A 159 -9.67 -9.10 9.10
C ILE A 159 -10.33 -8.00 8.25
N GLY A 160 -9.79 -7.71 7.07
CA GLY A 160 -10.39 -6.74 6.14
C GLY A 160 -11.83 -7.09 5.74
N LEU A 161 -12.13 -8.37 5.53
CA LEU A 161 -13.49 -8.85 5.23
C LEU A 161 -14.42 -8.74 6.44
N ALA A 162 -13.95 -9.07 7.64
CA ALA A 162 -14.75 -8.91 8.87
C ALA A 162 -15.11 -7.43 9.12
N PHE A 163 -14.15 -6.52 8.95
CA PHE A 163 -14.38 -5.08 9.06
C PHE A 163 -15.23 -4.52 7.90
N LEU A 164 -15.12 -5.07 6.69
CA LEU A 164 -15.99 -4.71 5.57
C LEU A 164 -17.43 -5.14 5.82
N LEU A 165 -17.65 -6.35 6.36
CA LEU A 165 -18.98 -6.81 6.74
C LEU A 165 -19.58 -5.92 7.83
N GLU A 166 -18.80 -5.56 8.86
CA GLU A 166 -19.23 -4.62 9.89
C GLU A 166 -19.51 -3.21 9.34
N TYR A 167 -18.76 -2.75 8.35
CA TYR A 167 -19.03 -1.49 7.65
C TYR A 167 -20.31 -1.56 6.82
N LEU A 168 -20.51 -2.62 6.03
CA LEU A 168 -21.74 -2.81 5.25
C LEU A 168 -22.96 -2.89 6.15
N ASP A 169 -22.86 -3.57 7.29
CA ASP A 169 -23.94 -3.72 8.28
C ASP A 169 -24.25 -2.39 8.99
N ASN A 170 -23.25 -1.51 9.16
CA ASN A 170 -23.44 -0.19 9.74
C ASN A 170 -23.87 0.89 8.74
N THR A 171 -23.55 0.73 7.46
CA THR A 171 -23.71 1.79 6.43
C THR A 171 -24.87 1.52 5.48
N ILE A 172 -25.19 0.27 5.15
CA ILE A 172 -26.32 -0.08 4.28
C ILE A 172 -27.54 -0.40 5.15
N LYS A 173 -28.32 0.62 5.53
CA LYS A 173 -29.56 0.41 6.31
C LYS A 173 -30.83 0.84 5.60
N THR A 174 -30.75 1.42 4.40
CA THR A 174 -31.94 1.91 3.68
C THR A 174 -31.82 1.70 2.17
N GLU A 175 -32.94 1.33 1.54
CA GLU A 175 -33.05 1.04 0.09
C GLU A 175 -32.63 2.20 -0.83
N GLN A 176 -32.49 3.43 -0.30
CA GLN A 176 -32.06 4.62 -1.03
C GLN A 176 -30.58 4.63 -1.45
N ASP A 177 -29.72 3.78 -0.87
CA ASP A 177 -28.29 3.68 -1.26
C ASP A 177 -28.04 2.63 -2.36
N VAL A 178 -29.09 1.89 -2.78
CA VAL A 178 -29.01 0.81 -3.77
C VAL A 178 -29.55 1.23 -5.15
N GLU A 179 -30.19 2.40 -5.26
CA GLU A 179 -30.66 2.86 -6.58
C GLU A 179 -29.49 3.31 -7.47
N PRO A 180 -29.34 2.72 -8.67
CA PRO A 180 -28.33 3.16 -9.62
C PRO A 180 -28.73 4.53 -10.16
N THR A 181 -27.76 5.44 -10.28
CA THR A 181 -27.72 6.58 -11.20
C THR A 181 -28.84 6.58 -12.25
N ALA A 182 -30.01 7.12 -11.90
CA ALA A 182 -31.16 7.27 -12.81
C ALA A 182 -32.17 8.28 -12.28
N GLN A 183 -31.73 9.49 -11.89
CA GLN A 183 -32.55 10.71 -11.96
C GLN A 183 -31.73 11.92 -11.53
N SER A 184 -31.17 12.61 -12.53
CA SER A 184 -30.91 14.05 -12.44
C SER A 184 -31.23 14.71 -13.78
N ASP A 185 -32.45 14.50 -14.26
CA ASP A 185 -33.12 15.58 -14.96
C ASP A 185 -33.41 16.67 -13.92
N HIS A 186 -32.64 17.75 -13.92
CA HIS A 186 -33.19 19.10 -14.09
C HIS A 186 -32.10 20.17 -14.17
N CYS A 187 -32.31 21.06 -15.14
CA CYS A 187 -31.72 22.39 -15.28
C CYS A 187 -30.38 22.51 -16.04
N PHE A 188 -30.38 22.08 -17.31
CA PHE A 188 -29.51 22.71 -18.31
C PHE A 188 -30.14 24.06 -18.70
N LYS A 189 -29.41 25.15 -18.44
CA LYS A 189 -29.73 26.52 -18.83
C LYS A 189 -30.16 26.59 -20.31
N GLY A 190 -31.37 27.09 -20.54
CA GLY A 190 -31.86 27.47 -21.85
C GLY A 190 -30.98 28.55 -22.49
N ARG A 191 -30.48 28.26 -23.68
CA ARG A 191 -30.25 29.18 -24.79
C ARG A 191 -30.51 28.37 -26.06
N TYR A 192 -31.24 28.97 -27.00
CA TYR A 192 -31.73 28.43 -28.28
C TYR A 192 -33.11 27.72 -28.24
N GLY A 193 -34.17 28.54 -28.35
CA GLY A 193 -35.19 28.52 -29.42
C GLY A 193 -36.13 27.31 -29.65
N CYS A 194 -37.44 27.62 -29.67
CA CYS A 194 -38.47 27.13 -30.63
C CYS A 194 -38.91 25.65 -30.53
N LEU A 195 -40.15 25.19 -30.78
CA LEU A 195 -41.39 25.70 -31.38
C LEU A 195 -42.52 24.65 -31.16
N ALA A 196 -43.79 25.08 -31.21
CA ALA A 196 -45.04 24.31 -31.44
C ALA A 196 -45.47 23.29 -30.37
N ASN A 197 -46.73 23.15 -29.96
CA ASN A 197 -48.05 23.63 -30.41
C ASN A 197 -48.94 23.81 -29.17
#